data_AF-A0AA35UTS1-F1
#
_entry.id   AF-A0AA35UTS1-F1
#
_cell.length_a   1.000
_cell.length_b   1.000
_cell.length_c   1.000
_cell.angle_alpha   90.00
_cell.angle_beta   90.00
_cell.angle_gamma   90.00
#
_symmetry.space_group_name_H-M   'P 1'
#
loop_
_entity.id
_entity.type
_entity.pdbx_description
1 polymer ?
#
loop_
_entity_poly.entity_id
_entity_poly.type
_entity_poly.pdbx_seq_one_letter_code
_entity_poly.pdbx_strand_id
1 'polypeptide(L)'
;MHYYFQNDLTLEHLMWTARRQEFISYQKINRAQGIADQDWSYASSLLMRHLDRLTHAAFEHDRPMFPLLAVSRKEVATGKHTKRRHRQIIRALGPTAPSEKGISAFIAAEQKRCFSWGIEHGWPLDGETPVTAPQQPARNAAVRAARWNQTR
;
A
#
# COMPACT_ATOMS: atom_id res chain seq x y z
N MET A 1 -4.80 -10.17 17.25
CA MET A 1 -3.79 -9.18 16.83
C MET A 1 -4.45 -8.24 15.84
N HIS A 2 -4.68 -6.97 16.18
CA HIS A 2 -5.18 -5.98 15.22
C HIS A 2 -3.98 -5.32 14.55
N TYR A 3 -3.79 -5.58 13.25
CA TYR A 3 -2.82 -4.85 12.43
C TYR A 3 -3.43 -3.48 12.11
N TYR A 4 -2.82 -2.43 12.62
CA TYR A 4 -3.12 -1.06 12.24
C TYR A 4 -2.03 -0.60 11.27
N PHE A 5 -2.39 -0.39 10.00
CA PHE A 5 -1.50 0.21 9.02
C PHE A 5 -1.39 1.71 9.30
N GLN A 6 -0.17 2.18 9.53
CA GLN A 6 0.08 3.62 9.72
C GLN A 6 -0.05 4.31 8.35
N ASN A 7 -1.03 5.22 8.22
CA ASN A 7 -1.31 5.95 6.98
C ASN A 7 -0.05 6.67 6.48
N ASP A 8 0.61 7.42 7.37
CA ASP A 8 1.77 8.25 7.02
C ASP A 8 2.91 7.38 6.48
N LEU A 9 3.22 6.27 7.16
CA LEU A 9 4.24 5.34 6.71
C LEU A 9 3.89 4.71 5.35
N THR A 10 2.64 4.28 5.17
CA THR A 10 2.22 3.68 3.89
C THR A 10 2.32 4.70 2.76
N LEU A 11 1.82 5.92 2.96
CA LEU A 11 1.88 7.00 1.98
C LEU A 11 3.32 7.39 1.67
N GLU A 12 4.18 7.53 2.69
CA GLU A 12 5.60 7.83 2.52
C GLU A 12 6.27 6.80 1.61
N HIS A 13 6.08 5.50 1.86
CA HIS A 13 6.62 4.44 1.01
C HIS A 13 6.11 4.53 -0.43
N LEU A 14 4.84 4.86 -0.63
CA LEU A 14 4.24 4.98 -1.95
C LEU A 14 4.74 6.22 -2.70
N MET A 15 4.90 7.34 -2.02
CA MET A 15 5.48 8.57 -2.57
C MET A 15 6.95 8.36 -2.95
N TRP A 16 7.71 7.68 -2.09
CA TRP A 16 9.08 7.24 -2.38
C TRP A 16 9.17 6.35 -3.62
N THR A 17 8.23 5.41 -3.73
CA THR A 17 8.09 4.54 -4.89
C THR A 17 7.76 5.35 -6.15
N ALA A 18 6.89 6.35 -6.04
CA ALA A 18 6.53 7.24 -7.14
C ALA A 18 7.73 8.06 -7.64
N ARG A 19 8.53 8.61 -6.73
CA ARG A 19 9.76 9.36 -7.06
C ARG A 19 10.77 8.52 -7.84
N ARG A 20 10.85 7.22 -7.56
CA ARG A 20 11.70 6.25 -8.27
C ARG A 20 11.09 5.72 -9.57
N GLN A 21 9.85 6.13 -9.89
CA GLN A 21 9.07 5.58 -11.00
C GLN A 21 8.90 4.06 -10.93
N GLU A 22 8.79 3.53 -9.71
CA GLU A 22 8.70 2.10 -9.44
C GLU A 22 7.27 1.70 -9.03
N PHE A 23 7.03 0.39 -8.92
CA PHE A 23 5.87 -0.17 -8.24
C PHE A 23 6.31 -0.87 -6.96
N ILE A 24 5.45 -0.87 -5.94
CA ILE A 24 5.75 -1.52 -4.65
C ILE A 24 4.83 -2.70 -4.42
N SER A 25 5.40 -3.81 -3.95
CA SER A 25 4.59 -4.98 -3.60
C SER A 25 3.90 -4.81 -2.26
N TYR A 26 2.69 -5.37 -2.12
CA TYR A 26 2.00 -5.49 -0.82
C TYR A 26 2.89 -6.10 0.28
N GLN A 27 3.71 -7.08 -0.11
CA GLN A 27 4.66 -7.74 0.79
C GLN A 27 5.71 -6.75 1.34
N LYS A 28 6.23 -5.85 0.50
CA LYS A 28 7.21 -4.83 0.90
C LYS A 28 6.57 -3.82 1.86
N ILE A 29 5.32 -3.42 1.62
CA ILE A 29 4.56 -2.54 2.53
C ILE A 29 4.34 -3.23 3.88
N ASN A 30 3.90 -4.48 3.89
CA ASN A 30 3.69 -5.23 5.14
C ASN A 30 4.99 -5.35 5.96
N ARG A 31 6.13 -5.63 5.29
CA ARG A 31 7.44 -5.69 5.96
C ARG A 31 7.86 -4.36 6.54
N ALA A 32 7.63 -3.26 5.82
CA ALA A 32 7.92 -1.91 6.32
C ALA A 32 7.11 -1.58 7.59
N GLN A 33 5.92 -2.17 7.74
CA GLN A 33 5.05 -2.03 8.92
C GLN A 33 5.42 -3.03 10.04
N GLY A 34 6.51 -3.81 9.91
CA GLY A 34 6.96 -4.78 10.90
C GLY A 34 6.10 -6.05 10.99
N ILE A 35 5.30 -6.36 9.97
CA ILE A 35 4.41 -7.53 9.95
C ILE A 35 5.20 -8.80 9.59
N ALA A 36 5.11 -9.82 10.43
CA ALA A 36 5.79 -11.10 10.24
C ALA A 36 5.21 -11.92 9.06
N ASP A 37 6.06 -12.73 8.44
CA ASP A 37 5.74 -13.49 7.22
C ASP A 37 4.58 -14.49 7.41
N GLN A 38 4.45 -15.07 8.61
CA GLN A 38 3.38 -15.99 8.97
C GLN A 38 1.97 -15.35 9.00
N ASP A 39 1.88 -14.03 9.12
CA ASP A 39 0.61 -13.30 9.26
C ASP A 39 0.11 -12.67 7.95
N TRP A 40 0.83 -12.91 6.85
CA TRP A 40 0.63 -12.20 5.58
C TRP A 40 -0.74 -12.35 4.96
N SER A 41 -1.37 -13.53 5.03
CA SER A 41 -2.68 -13.77 4.39
C SER A 41 -3.74 -12.82 4.96
N TYR A 42 -3.77 -12.71 6.29
CA TYR A 42 -4.66 -11.81 7.00
C TYR A 42 -4.25 -10.35 6.85
N ALA A 43 -2.96 -10.03 7.03
CA ALA A 43 -2.44 -8.69 6.89
C ALA A 43 -2.65 -8.09 5.49
N SER A 44 -2.52 -8.89 4.42
CA SER A 44 -2.74 -8.45 3.04
C SER A 44 -4.19 -8.03 2.81
N SER A 45 -5.15 -8.75 3.39
CA SER A 45 -6.57 -8.38 3.28
C SER A 45 -6.88 -7.05 3.98
N LEU A 46 -6.24 -6.79 5.12
CA LEU A 46 -6.35 -5.52 5.83
C LEU A 46 -5.61 -4.38 5.10
N LEU A 47 -4.44 -4.66 4.53
CA LEU A 47 -3.69 -3.70 3.72
C LEU A 47 -4.53 -3.24 2.54
N MET A 48 -5.18 -4.15 1.83
CA MET A 48 -6.01 -3.78 0.68
C MET A 48 -7.16 -2.84 1.09
N ARG A 49 -7.84 -3.11 2.20
CA ARG A 49 -8.89 -2.21 2.72
C ARG A 49 -8.34 -0.85 3.12
N HIS A 50 -7.13 -0.81 3.68
CA HIS A 50 -6.45 0.43 4.01
C HIS A 50 -6.07 1.22 2.76
N LEU A 51 -5.49 0.56 1.75
CA LEU A 51 -5.19 1.18 0.45
C LEU A 51 -6.46 1.70 -0.23
N ASP A 52 -7.59 0.99 -0.13
CA ASP A 52 -8.89 1.45 -0.67
C ASP A 52 -9.36 2.73 0.01
N ARG A 53 -9.24 2.84 1.34
CA ARG A 53 -9.56 4.07 2.08
C ARG A 53 -8.65 5.22 1.68
N LEU A 54 -7.35 4.99 1.55
CA LEU A 54 -6.41 6.00 1.08
C LEU A 54 -6.71 6.43 -0.36
N THR A 55 -7.10 5.49 -1.23
CA THR A 55 -7.49 5.77 -2.61
C THR A 55 -8.72 6.68 -2.65
N HIS A 56 -9.75 6.35 -1.88
CA HIS A 56 -10.96 7.17 -1.77
C HIS A 56 -10.65 8.57 -1.25
N ALA A 57 -9.91 8.68 -0.15
CA ALA A 57 -9.53 9.97 0.42
C ALA A 57 -8.71 10.83 -0.55
N ALA A 58 -7.75 10.23 -1.27
CA ALA A 58 -6.99 10.94 -2.29
C ALA A 58 -7.89 11.42 -3.44
N PHE A 59 -8.84 10.59 -3.87
CA PHE A 59 -9.81 10.95 -4.91
C PHE A 59 -10.72 12.10 -4.47
N GLU A 60 -11.29 12.06 -3.27
CA GLU A 60 -12.15 13.13 -2.73
C GLU A 60 -11.45 14.49 -2.63
N HIS A 61 -10.14 14.48 -2.42
CA HIS A 61 -9.33 15.70 -2.28
C HIS A 61 -8.54 16.07 -3.54
N ASP A 62 -8.82 15.44 -4.68
CA ASP A 62 -8.09 15.61 -5.94
C ASP A 62 -6.55 15.53 -5.77
N ARG A 63 -6.11 14.56 -4.98
CA ARG A 63 -4.69 14.23 -4.78
C ARG A 63 -4.31 13.02 -5.64
N PRO A 64 -3.04 12.89 -6.05
CA PRO A 64 -2.58 11.69 -6.74
C PRO A 64 -2.86 10.43 -5.91
N MET A 65 -3.49 9.43 -6.53
CA MET A 65 -3.84 8.18 -5.85
C MET A 65 -2.64 7.23 -5.74
N PHE A 66 -1.65 7.61 -4.92
CA PHE A 66 -0.45 6.81 -4.62
C PHE A 66 -0.71 5.34 -4.27
N PRO A 67 -1.80 4.96 -3.58
CA PRO A 67 -2.12 3.54 -3.33
C PRO A 67 -2.24 2.68 -4.59
N LEU A 68 -2.47 3.27 -5.77
CA LEU A 68 -2.50 2.55 -7.05
C LEU A 68 -1.11 2.11 -7.55
N LEU A 69 -0.02 2.55 -6.90
CA LEU A 69 1.33 2.03 -7.12
C LEU A 69 1.60 0.73 -6.35
N ALA A 70 0.74 0.37 -5.39
CA ALA A 70 0.84 -0.87 -4.65
C ALA A 70 0.21 -2.03 -5.45
N VAL A 71 0.99 -3.04 -5.78
CA VAL A 71 0.56 -4.21 -6.56
C VAL A 71 0.97 -5.52 -5.89
N SER A 72 0.48 -6.66 -6.38
CA SER A 72 0.99 -7.95 -5.89
C SER A 72 2.43 -8.18 -6.38
N ARG A 73 3.18 -9.06 -5.70
CA ARG A 73 4.57 -9.39 -6.09
C ARG A 73 4.69 -9.83 -7.56
N LYS A 74 3.70 -10.56 -8.08
CA LYS A 74 3.67 -11.05 -9.46
C LYS A 74 3.43 -9.93 -10.48
N GLU A 75 2.84 -8.82 -10.04
CA GLU A 75 2.43 -7.70 -10.89
C GLU A 75 3.47 -6.58 -10.95
N VAL A 76 4.45 -6.56 -10.04
CA VAL A 76 5.49 -5.50 -9.96
C VAL A 76 6.16 -5.26 -11.30
N ALA A 77 6.49 -6.32 -12.06
CA ALA A 77 7.16 -6.21 -13.35
C ALA A 77 6.29 -5.54 -14.44
N THR A 78 4.97 -5.61 -14.31
CA THR A 78 4.04 -5.07 -15.32
C THR A 78 3.35 -3.78 -14.87
N GLY A 79 3.31 -3.51 -13.56
CA GLY A 79 2.55 -2.41 -12.96
C GLY A 79 1.03 -2.54 -13.08
N LYS A 80 0.53 -3.70 -13.55
CA LYS A 80 -0.89 -3.90 -13.85
C LYS A 80 -1.60 -4.58 -12.70
N HIS A 81 -2.78 -4.07 -12.37
CA HIS A 81 -3.65 -4.66 -11.36
C HIS A 81 -4.50 -5.80 -11.94
N THR A 82 -4.78 -6.81 -11.13
CA THR A 82 -5.75 -7.86 -11.49
C THR A 82 -7.17 -7.29 -11.69
N LYS A 83 -8.01 -7.99 -12.45
CA LYS A 83 -9.46 -7.72 -12.55
C LYS A 83 -10.15 -7.67 -11.18
N ARG A 84 -9.72 -8.52 -10.24
CA ARG A 84 -10.26 -8.50 -8.86
C ARG A 84 -9.97 -7.16 -8.19
N ARG A 85 -8.74 -6.65 -8.37
CA ARG A 85 -8.33 -5.37 -7.80
C ARG A 85 -9.05 -4.20 -8.46
N HIS A 86 -9.27 -4.23 -9.78
CA HIS A 86 -10.10 -3.23 -10.47
C HIS A 86 -11.50 -3.12 -9.84
N ARG A 87 -12.18 -4.24 -9.62
CA ARG A 87 -13.51 -4.23 -8.98
C ARG A 87 -13.49 -3.68 -7.56
N GLN A 88 -12.41 -3.88 -6.81
CA GLN A 88 -12.28 -3.31 -5.47
C GLN A 88 -12.08 -1.80 -5.52
N ILE A 89 -11.24 -1.31 -6.44
CA ILE A 89 -11.01 0.13 -6.65
C ILE A 89 -12.33 0.80 -7.07
N ILE A 90 -13.08 0.20 -8.00
CA ILE A 90 -14.40 0.71 -8.40
C ILE A 90 -15.33 0.82 -7.19
N ARG A 91 -15.39 -0.21 -6.35
CA ARG A 91 -16.19 -0.17 -5.12
C ARG A 91 -15.71 0.89 -4.13
N ALA A 92 -14.39 1.08 -4.03
CA ALA A 92 -13.80 2.07 -3.14
C ALA A 92 -14.12 3.50 -3.60
N LEU A 93 -14.12 3.76 -4.90
CA LEU A 93 -14.45 5.06 -5.51
C LEU A 93 -15.96 5.34 -5.59
N GLY A 94 -16.81 4.32 -5.44
CA GLY A 94 -18.25 4.50 -5.35
C GLY A 94 -18.90 5.01 -6.65
N PRO A 95 -19.94 5.86 -6.57
CA PRO A 95 -20.71 6.31 -7.73
C PRO A 95 -19.91 7.07 -8.80
N THR A 96 -18.79 7.68 -8.42
CA THR A 96 -17.90 8.46 -9.30
C THR A 96 -16.81 7.60 -9.94
N ALA A 97 -16.81 6.29 -9.69
CA ALA A 97 -15.83 5.37 -10.23
C ALA A 97 -15.94 5.24 -11.77
N PRO A 98 -14.81 4.99 -12.45
CA PRO A 98 -14.84 4.59 -13.86
C PRO A 98 -15.63 3.30 -14.04
N SER A 99 -16.23 3.14 -15.22
CA SER A 99 -16.84 1.85 -15.60
C SER A 99 -15.80 0.73 -15.64
N GLU A 100 -16.24 -0.53 -15.54
CA GLU A 100 -15.34 -1.70 -15.61
C GLU A 100 -14.56 -1.76 -16.94
N LYS A 101 -15.09 -1.18 -18.02
CA LYS A 101 -14.38 -1.04 -19.31
C LYS A 101 -13.31 0.06 -19.27
N GLY A 102 -13.53 1.14 -18.51
CA GLY A 102 -12.64 2.30 -18.43
C GLY A 102 -11.60 2.24 -17.30
N ILE A 103 -11.79 1.38 -16.29
CA ILE A 103 -10.96 1.34 -15.09
C ILE A 103 -9.47 1.12 -15.36
N SER A 104 -9.12 0.29 -16.35
CA SER A 104 -7.72 0.04 -16.69
C SER A 104 -7.01 1.30 -17.19
N ALA A 105 -7.70 2.07 -18.05
CA ALA A 105 -7.16 3.32 -18.60
C ALA A 105 -7.07 4.40 -17.51
N PHE A 106 -8.10 4.49 -16.66
CA PHE A 106 -8.10 5.38 -15.50
C PHE A 106 -6.94 5.10 -14.55
N ILE A 107 -6.74 3.85 -14.15
CA ILE A 107 -5.64 3.47 -13.25
C ILE A 107 -4.30 3.80 -13.89
N ALA A 108 -4.11 3.51 -15.18
CA ALA A 108 -2.87 3.85 -15.87
C ALA A 108 -2.61 5.37 -15.91
N ALA A 109 -3.65 6.19 -16.09
CA ALA A 109 -3.54 7.64 -16.04
C ALA A 109 -3.16 8.14 -14.63
N GLU A 110 -3.79 7.59 -13.59
CA GLU A 110 -3.48 7.96 -12.20
C GLU A 110 -2.10 7.48 -11.74
N GLN A 111 -1.65 6.31 -12.19
CA GLN A 111 -0.27 5.86 -11.96
C GLN A 111 0.74 6.83 -12.58
N LYS A 112 0.48 7.29 -13.82
CA LYS A 112 1.30 8.34 -14.46
C LYS A 112 1.25 9.65 -13.67
N ARG A 113 0.08 10.08 -13.21
CA ARG A 113 -0.09 11.27 -12.37
C ARG A 113 0.76 11.18 -11.09
N CYS A 114 0.79 10.02 -10.44
CA CYS A 114 1.64 9.79 -9.26
C CYS A 114 3.13 9.93 -9.60
N PHE A 115 3.58 9.38 -10.73
CA PHE A 115 4.97 9.51 -11.18
C PHE A 115 5.33 10.94 -11.53
N SER A 116 4.48 11.66 -12.28
CA SER A 116 4.67 13.08 -12.58
C SER A 116 4.79 13.91 -11.31
N TRP A 117 3.90 13.68 -10.34
CA TRP A 117 3.97 14.35 -9.04
C TRP A 117 5.30 14.07 -8.33
N GLY A 118 5.77 12.82 -8.36
CA GLY A 118 7.06 12.42 -7.79
C GLY A 118 8.23 13.19 -8.40
N ILE A 119 8.25 13.35 -9.73
CA ILE A 119 9.29 14.11 -10.46
C ILE A 119 9.25 15.60 -10.06
N GLU A 120 8.06 16.20 -10.01
CA GLU A 120 7.87 17.61 -9.66
C GLU A 120 8.35 17.93 -8.24
N HIS A 121 8.22 16.98 -7.31
CA HIS A 121 8.52 17.17 -5.89
C HIS A 121 9.88 16.56 -5.46
N GLY A 122 10.75 16.24 -6.43
CA GLY A 122 12.15 15.87 -6.23
C GLY A 122 12.47 14.38 -6.30
N TRP A 123 13.69 14.08 -6.75
CA TRP A 123 14.27 12.74 -6.76
C TRP A 123 14.78 12.35 -5.38
N PRO A 124 14.83 11.04 -5.05
CA PRO A 124 15.72 10.56 -3.99
C PRO A 124 17.13 11.09 -4.22
N LEU A 125 17.75 11.67 -3.19
CA LEU A 125 19.20 11.71 -3.18
C LEU A 125 19.72 10.29 -3.00
N ASP A 126 20.84 9.95 -3.64
CA ASP A 126 21.49 8.65 -3.43
C ASP A 126 21.74 8.43 -1.93
N GLY A 127 21.15 7.37 -1.37
CA GLY A 127 21.26 7.02 0.05
C GLY A 127 20.05 7.36 0.93
N GLU A 128 19.08 8.12 0.43
CA GLU A 128 17.82 8.33 1.15
C GLU A 128 16.95 7.07 1.05
N THR A 129 16.51 6.57 2.21
CA THR A 129 15.53 5.49 2.32
C THR A 129 14.28 6.03 3.02
N PRO A 130 13.07 5.56 2.64
CA PRO A 130 11.87 5.90 3.41
C PRO A 130 12.09 5.53 4.87
N VAL A 131 11.55 6.34 5.79
CA VAL A 131 11.65 6.07 7.21
C VAL A 131 11.16 4.65 7.46
N THR A 132 12.04 3.80 7.98
CA THR A 132 11.63 2.46 8.41
C THR A 132 10.74 2.65 9.62
N ALA A 133 9.58 1.98 9.67
CA ALA A 133 8.79 2.01 10.90
C ALA A 133 9.71 1.62 12.06
N PRO A 134 9.56 2.22 13.26
CA PRO A 134 10.13 1.62 14.44
C PRO A 134 9.66 0.16 14.46
N GLN A 135 10.61 -0.79 14.36
CA GLN A 135 10.31 -2.21 14.52
C GLN A 135 9.55 -2.31 15.84
N GLN A 136 8.26 -2.66 15.82
CA GLN A 136 7.43 -2.64 17.03
C GLN A 136 8.18 -3.35 18.16
N PRO A 137 8.73 -2.60 19.15
CA PRO A 137 9.36 -3.23 20.27
C PRO A 137 8.23 -3.79 21.14
N ALA A 138 8.39 -5.01 21.63
CA ALA A 138 7.65 -5.55 22.78
C ALA A 138 6.19 -6.03 22.63
N ARG A 139 5.53 -6.06 21.46
CA ARG A 139 4.23 -6.79 21.37
C ARG A 139 4.38 -8.31 21.26
N ASN A 140 5.51 -8.77 20.72
CA ASN A 140 5.83 -10.20 20.58
C ASN A 140 6.29 -10.87 21.89
N ALA A 141 6.86 -10.12 22.83
CA ALA A 141 7.24 -10.66 24.14
C ALA A 141 5.99 -11.00 24.98
N ALA A 142 5.02 -10.08 25.02
CA ALA A 142 3.74 -10.31 25.70
C ALA A 142 2.91 -11.43 25.04
N VAL A 143 2.93 -11.54 23.71
CA VAL A 143 2.21 -12.60 22.98
C VAL A 143 2.91 -13.96 23.08
N ARG A 144 4.26 -14.00 23.10
CA ARG A 144 5.01 -15.24 23.39
C ARG A 144 4.81 -15.70 24.84
N ALA A 145 4.82 -14.76 25.80
CA ALA A 145 4.54 -15.07 27.20
C ALA A 145 3.10 -15.56 27.41
N ALA A 146 2.11 -14.95 26.74
CA ALA A 146 0.72 -15.39 26.77
C ALA A 146 0.51 -16.78 26.15
N ARG A 147 1.25 -17.12 25.09
CA ARG A 147 1.22 -18.48 24.50
C ARG A 147 1.87 -19.53 25.39
N TRP A 148 2.96 -19.20 26.09
CA TRP A 148 3.64 -20.13 27.01
C TRP A 148 2.78 -20.49 28.22
N ASN A 149 2.00 -19.53 28.73
CA ASN A 149 1.10 -19.72 29.88
C ASN A 149 -0.21 -20.45 29.55
N GLN A 150 -0.53 -20.68 28.27
CA GLN A 150 -1.70 -21.46 27.85
C GLN A 150 -1.39 -22.95 27.62
N THR A 151 -0.12 -23.34 27.68
CA THR A 151 0.36 -24.72 27.47
C THR A 151 0.90 -25.38 28.74
N ARG A 152 0.55 -24.85 29.92
CA ARG A 152 0.78 -25.50 31.22
C ARG A 152 -0.54 -25.83 31.89
#